data_AF-A0A1F5FNL0-F1
#
_entry.id   AF-A0A1F5FNL0-F1
#
_cell.length_a   1.000
_cell.length_b   1.000
_cell.length_c   1.000
_cell.angle_alpha   90.00
_cell.angle_beta   90.00
_cell.angle_gamma   90.00
#
_symmetry.space_group_name_H-M   'P 1'
#
loop_
_entity.id
_entity.type
_entity.pdbx_description
1 polymer ?
#
loop_
_entity_poly.entity_id
_entity_poly.type
_entity_poly.pdbx_seq_one_letter_code
_entity_poly.pdbx_strand_id
1 'polypeptide(L)'
;MGKEYDLMNELGRGNWIDAIAGEAVVLGSFLKDLELVAQGTELSEMVREIRYDSDDFYLVEAKAKQLEAEIAKLKLTEARSVYIDEVCLGNEAMGKVDDEWEFDFILAEARYEIRMMLPTYREKIKLNDLTKAIAESGIMRILTDNEAKTLTNEVIRKVFSDQEYITTSYYDGDRLVRRTIDHQHDPADKSGRGHLDIFYFDDFETATKAWKTVREVVTSGRK
;
A
#
# COMPACT_ATOMS: atom_id res chain seq x y z
N MET A 1 2.57 -33.63 37.14
CA MET A 1 2.89 -32.21 37.39
C MET A 1 3.57 -31.72 36.12
N GLY A 2 2.92 -30.86 35.31
CA GLY A 2 3.51 -30.46 34.02
C GLY A 2 2.63 -29.68 33.03
N LYS A 3 1.29 -29.64 33.18
CA LYS A 3 0.41 -28.96 32.20
C LYS A 3 0.19 -27.45 32.44
N GLU A 4 0.49 -26.94 33.63
CA GLU A 4 0.27 -25.53 33.98
C GLU A 4 1.41 -24.60 33.52
N TYR A 5 2.63 -25.13 33.35
CA TYR A 5 3.76 -24.37 32.82
C TYR A 5 3.75 -24.24 31.29
N ASP A 6 3.06 -25.16 30.59
CA ASP A 6 2.81 -25.04 29.15
C ASP A 6 1.84 -23.89 28.88
N LEU A 7 0.65 -23.89 29.50
CA LEU A 7 -0.39 -22.90 29.23
C LEU A 7 0.09 -21.44 29.29
N MET A 8 0.92 -21.04 30.25
CA MET A 8 1.42 -19.64 30.29
C MET A 8 2.43 -19.30 29.18
N ASN A 9 3.27 -20.25 28.76
CA ASN A 9 4.20 -20.04 27.66
C ASN A 9 3.47 -20.14 26.30
N GLU A 10 2.51 -21.06 26.18
CA GLU A 10 1.66 -21.24 25.00
C GLU A 10 0.71 -20.05 24.81
N LEU A 11 0.07 -19.57 25.87
CA LEU A 11 -0.78 -18.37 25.83
C LEU A 11 0.05 -17.12 25.57
N GLY A 12 1.24 -16.99 26.15
CA GLY A 12 2.13 -15.84 25.90
C GLY A 12 2.59 -15.77 24.44
N ARG A 13 2.93 -16.91 23.83
CA ARG A 13 3.34 -17.00 22.43
C ARG A 13 2.17 -16.83 21.47
N GLY A 14 1.04 -17.50 21.71
CA GLY A 14 -0.18 -17.34 20.91
C GLY A 14 -0.67 -15.90 20.91
N ASN A 15 -0.75 -15.27 22.09
CA ASN A 15 -1.16 -13.87 22.22
C ASN A 15 -0.20 -12.90 21.50
N TRP A 16 1.10 -13.20 21.46
CA TRP A 16 2.05 -12.39 20.70
C TRP A 16 1.80 -12.53 19.19
N ILE A 17 1.63 -13.75 18.66
CA ILE A 17 1.35 -13.97 17.24
C ILE A 17 0.03 -13.30 16.83
N ASP A 18 -1.02 -13.47 17.63
CA ASP A 18 -2.33 -12.83 17.41
C ASP A 18 -2.22 -11.29 17.42
N ALA A 19 -1.41 -10.73 18.34
CA ALA A 19 -1.16 -9.30 18.39
C ALA A 19 -0.42 -8.81 17.13
N ILE A 20 0.59 -9.54 16.64
CA ILE A 20 1.30 -9.20 15.40
C ILE A 20 0.38 -9.27 14.19
N ALA A 21 -0.44 -10.32 14.09
CA ALA A 21 -1.40 -10.48 13.00
C ALA A 21 -2.44 -9.35 12.98
N GLY A 22 -3.02 -9.04 14.15
CA GLY A 22 -3.98 -7.94 14.29
C GLY A 22 -3.35 -6.58 14.02
N GLU A 23 -2.13 -6.34 14.50
CA GLU A 23 -1.41 -5.09 14.27
C GLU A 23 -1.07 -4.90 12.80
N ALA A 24 -0.66 -5.95 12.08
CA ALA A 24 -0.43 -5.89 10.64
C ALA A 24 -1.69 -5.48 9.87
N VAL A 25 -2.85 -6.07 10.20
CA VAL A 25 -4.13 -5.72 9.56
C VAL A 25 -4.54 -4.27 9.85
N VAL A 26 -4.44 -3.85 11.12
CA VAL A 26 -4.84 -2.48 11.51
C VAL A 26 -3.89 -1.44 10.92
N LEU A 27 -2.59 -1.65 11.05
CA LEU A 27 -1.59 -0.74 10.50
C LEU A 27 -1.66 -0.72 8.97
N GLY A 28 -1.79 -1.88 8.32
CA GLY A 28 -1.89 -1.98 6.88
C GLY A 28 -3.12 -1.23 6.35
N SER A 29 -4.27 -1.38 7.01
CA SER A 29 -5.48 -0.62 6.67
C SER A 29 -5.28 0.89 6.83
N PHE A 30 -4.64 1.31 7.93
CA PHE A 30 -4.35 2.73 8.19
C PHE A 30 -3.40 3.33 7.16
N LEU A 31 -2.37 2.57 6.75
CA LEU A 31 -1.37 2.99 5.77
C LEU A 31 -1.79 2.76 4.32
N LYS A 32 -2.97 2.17 4.12
CA LYS A 32 -3.43 1.69 2.83
C LYS A 32 -2.41 0.72 2.19
N ASP A 33 -1.66 -0.01 3.03
CA ASP A 33 -0.73 -1.07 2.66
C ASP A 33 -1.43 -2.42 2.74
N LEU A 34 -1.97 -2.84 1.61
CA LEU A 34 -2.74 -4.07 1.49
C LEU A 34 -1.87 -5.31 1.55
N GLU A 35 -0.59 -5.22 1.18
CA GLU A 35 0.35 -6.33 1.35
C GLU A 35 0.47 -6.67 2.85
N LEU A 36 0.60 -5.65 3.70
CA LEU A 36 0.67 -5.85 5.15
C LEU A 36 -0.64 -6.44 5.72
N VAL A 37 -1.80 -6.00 5.21
CA VAL A 37 -3.10 -6.58 5.58
C VAL A 37 -3.18 -8.06 5.20
N ALA A 38 -2.75 -8.42 3.99
CA ALA A 38 -2.75 -9.79 3.50
C ALA A 38 -1.80 -10.67 4.33
N GLN A 39 -0.60 -10.19 4.65
CA GLN A 39 0.34 -10.92 5.50
C GLN A 39 -0.19 -11.16 6.92
N GLY A 40 -0.88 -10.18 7.52
CA GLY A 40 -1.56 -10.36 8.81
C GLY A 40 -2.72 -11.36 8.76
N THR A 41 -3.46 -11.36 7.66
CA THR A 41 -4.55 -12.32 7.42
C THR A 41 -4.01 -13.74 7.23
N GLU A 42 -2.98 -13.92 6.40
CA GLU A 42 -2.28 -15.20 6.19
C GLU A 42 -1.74 -15.75 7.52
N LEU A 43 -1.11 -14.91 8.35
CA LEU A 43 -0.62 -15.34 9.67
C LEU A 43 -1.77 -15.82 10.57
N SER A 44 -2.91 -15.13 10.54
CA SER A 44 -4.11 -15.53 11.28
C SER A 44 -4.66 -16.88 10.80
N GLU A 45 -4.61 -17.14 9.49
CA GLU A 45 -5.00 -18.44 8.90
C GLU A 45 -4.05 -19.55 9.34
N MET A 46 -2.73 -19.32 9.27
CA MET A 46 -1.72 -20.27 9.72
C MET A 46 -1.90 -20.67 11.19
N VAL A 47 -2.21 -19.71 12.08
CA VAL A 47 -2.48 -19.98 13.51
C VAL A 47 -3.71 -20.88 13.69
N ARG A 48 -4.73 -20.73 12.83
CA ARG A 48 -5.96 -21.55 12.90
C ARG A 48 -5.76 -22.96 12.37
N GLU A 49 -4.93 -23.13 11.35
CA GLU A 49 -4.74 -24.41 10.66
C GLU A 49 -3.64 -25.26 11.28
N ILE A 50 -2.54 -24.65 11.72
CA ILE A 50 -1.39 -25.36 12.27
C ILE A 50 -1.52 -25.41 13.79
N ARG A 51 -1.64 -26.62 14.32
CA ARG A 51 -1.69 -26.82 15.78
C ARG A 51 -0.39 -26.41 16.44
N TYR A 52 -0.50 -25.81 17.62
CA TYR A 52 0.64 -25.34 18.41
C TYR A 52 1.65 -26.44 18.77
N ASP A 53 1.18 -27.66 19.02
CA ASP A 53 1.99 -28.83 19.35
C ASP A 53 2.57 -29.55 18.12
N SER A 54 2.30 -29.04 16.91
CA SER A 54 2.86 -29.55 15.68
C SER A 54 4.31 -29.11 15.51
N ASP A 55 5.16 -30.00 15.01
CA ASP A 55 6.52 -29.66 14.60
C ASP A 55 6.54 -28.54 13.55
N ASP A 56 5.46 -28.34 12.79
CA ASP A 56 5.31 -27.30 11.77
C ASP A 56 5.02 -25.89 12.34
N PHE A 57 4.74 -25.77 13.65
CA PHE A 57 4.40 -24.47 14.25
C PHE A 57 5.55 -23.46 14.20
N TYR A 58 6.80 -23.90 14.04
CA TYR A 58 7.94 -23.02 13.80
C TYR A 58 7.78 -22.13 12.56
N LEU A 59 7.02 -22.56 11.56
CA LEU A 59 6.71 -21.76 10.36
C LEU A 59 5.87 -20.54 10.72
N VAL A 60 4.90 -20.73 11.63
CA VAL A 60 4.06 -19.65 12.17
C VAL A 60 4.92 -18.66 12.94
N GLU A 61 5.79 -19.16 13.83
CA GLU A 61 6.69 -18.30 14.61
C GLU A 61 7.67 -17.52 13.71
N ALA A 62 8.21 -18.16 12.67
CA ALA A 62 9.12 -17.51 11.73
C ALA A 62 8.44 -16.38 10.95
N LYS A 63 7.22 -16.62 10.45
CA LYS A 63 6.40 -15.62 9.77
C LYS A 63 6.05 -14.46 10.70
N ALA A 64 5.65 -14.74 11.94
CA ALA A 64 5.35 -13.72 12.95
C ALA A 64 6.55 -12.82 13.24
N LYS A 65 7.77 -13.37 13.39
CA LYS A 65 8.99 -12.57 13.60
C LYS A 65 9.33 -11.69 12.40
N GLN A 66 9.14 -12.21 11.19
CA GLN A 66 9.36 -11.43 9.97
C GLN A 66 8.39 -10.25 9.91
N LEU A 67 7.10 -10.50 10.15
CA LEU A 67 6.06 -9.49 10.13
C LEU A 67 6.25 -8.45 11.24
N GLU A 68 6.65 -8.86 12.44
CA GLU A 68 6.99 -7.96 13.54
C GLU A 68 8.12 -6.98 13.17
N ALA A 69 9.18 -7.47 12.53
CA ALA A 69 10.28 -6.62 12.08
C ALA A 69 9.84 -5.62 11.00
N GLU A 70 8.96 -6.04 10.09
CA GLU A 70 8.38 -5.19 9.05
C GLU A 70 7.48 -4.10 9.63
N ILE A 71 6.59 -4.45 10.56
CA ILE A 71 5.74 -3.51 11.29
C ILE A 71 6.59 -2.48 12.06
N ALA A 72 7.63 -2.93 12.76
CA ALA A 72 8.51 -2.03 13.51
C ALA A 72 9.20 -1.01 12.58
N LYS A 73 9.60 -1.44 11.38
CA LYS A 73 10.16 -0.56 10.36
C LYS A 73 9.12 0.43 9.85
N LEU A 74 7.90 -0.03 9.54
CA LEU A 74 6.81 0.83 9.07
C LEU A 74 6.40 1.88 10.09
N LYS A 75 6.27 1.51 11.38
CA LYS A 75 5.99 2.46 12.47
C LYS A 75 7.07 3.54 12.58
N LEU A 76 8.33 3.19 12.36
CA LEU A 76 9.44 4.14 12.36
C LEU A 76 9.41 5.07 11.14
N THR A 77 9.03 4.56 9.97
CA THR A 77 8.81 5.34 8.76
C THR A 77 7.61 6.30 8.91
N GLU A 78 6.49 5.82 9.45
CA GLU A 78 5.28 6.61 9.66
C GLU A 78 5.44 7.71 10.69
N ALA A 79 6.20 7.45 11.76
CA ALA A 79 6.62 8.51 12.68
C ALA A 79 7.40 9.65 11.98
N ARG A 80 7.87 9.42 10.74
CA ARG A 80 8.59 10.37 9.88
C ARG A 80 7.77 10.83 8.67
N SER A 81 6.56 10.31 8.49
CA SER A 81 5.62 10.73 7.45
C SER A 81 4.94 12.03 7.89
N VAL A 82 5.05 13.08 7.08
CA VAL A 82 4.36 14.36 7.30
C VAL A 82 3.33 14.54 6.18
N TYR A 83 2.07 14.60 6.58
CA TYR A 83 0.98 14.87 5.66
C TYR A 83 0.93 16.36 5.27
N ILE A 84 0.81 16.66 3.98
CA ILE A 84 0.84 18.02 3.45
C ILE A 84 -0.53 18.46 2.92
N ASP A 85 -1.18 17.67 2.05
CA ASP A 85 -2.48 18.02 1.42
C ASP A 85 -3.20 16.77 0.86
N GLU A 86 -4.53 16.83 0.66
CA GLU A 86 -5.32 15.84 -0.13
C GLU A 86 -6.34 16.54 -1.01
N VAL A 87 -6.73 15.85 -2.09
CA VAL A 87 -7.96 16.15 -2.82
C VAL A 87 -8.72 14.85 -3.12
N CYS A 88 -9.95 14.74 -2.62
CA CYS A 88 -10.86 13.64 -2.93
C CYS A 88 -11.92 14.09 -3.95
N LEU A 89 -12.28 13.21 -4.90
CA LEU A 89 -13.30 13.47 -5.92
C LEU A 89 -14.76 13.40 -5.38
N GLY A 90 -15.00 12.71 -4.28
CA GLY A 90 -16.33 12.52 -3.69
C GLY A 90 -16.83 13.65 -2.79
N ASN A 91 -18.15 13.67 -2.56
CA ASN A 91 -18.77 14.53 -1.54
C ASN A 91 -18.47 13.94 -0.15
N GLU A 92 -17.69 14.67 0.66
CA GLU A 92 -17.40 14.33 2.07
C GLU A 92 -18.67 14.06 2.92
N ALA A 93 -19.84 14.52 2.47
CA ALA A 93 -21.12 14.43 3.16
C ALA A 93 -21.74 13.01 3.24
N MET A 94 -21.28 12.04 2.44
CA MET A 94 -21.84 10.67 2.44
C MET A 94 -20.76 9.57 2.47
N GLY A 95 -19.73 9.74 3.30
CA GLY A 95 -18.65 8.76 3.39
C GLY A 95 -17.85 8.63 2.09
N LYS A 96 -16.68 8.00 2.17
CA LYS A 96 -15.83 7.78 0.99
C LYS A 96 -16.43 6.67 0.13
N VAL A 97 -16.56 6.92 -1.17
CA VAL A 97 -17.02 5.89 -2.12
C VAL A 97 -15.81 5.04 -2.49
N ASP A 98 -15.88 3.73 -2.23
CA ASP A 98 -14.76 2.80 -2.42
C ASP A 98 -14.23 2.69 -3.88
N ASP A 99 -14.85 3.38 -4.86
CA ASP A 99 -14.59 3.30 -6.31
C ASP A 99 -14.27 4.68 -6.95
N GLU A 100 -13.65 5.57 -6.18
CA GLU A 100 -13.19 6.89 -6.61
C GLU A 100 -11.68 7.07 -6.39
N TRP A 101 -11.06 7.88 -7.27
CA TRP A 101 -9.66 8.24 -7.12
C TRP A 101 -9.45 9.22 -5.97
N GLU A 102 -8.51 8.88 -5.11
CA GLU A 102 -7.97 9.72 -4.04
C GLU A 102 -6.57 10.21 -4.41
N PHE A 103 -6.25 11.44 -4.02
CA PHE A 103 -4.97 12.07 -4.29
C PHE A 103 -4.39 12.63 -3.01
N ASP A 104 -3.18 12.20 -2.62
CA ASP A 104 -2.50 12.63 -1.41
C ASP A 104 -1.13 13.25 -1.76
N PHE A 105 -0.74 14.30 -1.03
CA PHE A 105 0.59 14.89 -1.06
C PHE A 105 1.23 14.82 0.33
N ILE A 106 2.35 14.10 0.43
CA ILE A 106 3.01 13.85 1.72
C ILE A 106 4.54 13.95 1.60
N LEU A 107 5.22 13.98 2.74
CA LEU A 107 6.66 13.77 2.87
C LEU A 107 6.87 12.46 3.63
N ALA A 108 7.42 11.44 2.98
CA ALA A 108 7.72 10.15 3.60
C ALA A 108 9.17 9.74 3.27
N GLU A 109 9.86 9.12 4.22
CA GLU A 109 11.26 8.66 4.06
C GLU A 109 12.20 9.75 3.48
N ALA A 110 12.00 11.01 3.89
CA ALA A 110 12.74 12.20 3.42
C ALA A 110 12.56 12.55 1.92
N ARG A 111 11.53 12.01 1.25
CA ARG A 111 11.13 12.39 -0.11
C ARG A 111 9.69 12.83 -0.15
N TYR A 112 9.40 13.76 -1.04
CA TYR A 112 8.04 14.21 -1.28
C TYR A 112 7.35 13.20 -2.20
N GLU A 113 6.13 12.79 -1.82
CA GLU A 113 5.35 11.81 -2.55
C GLU A 113 4.00 12.38 -2.94
N ILE A 114 3.65 12.25 -4.22
CA ILE A 114 2.27 12.41 -4.68
C ILE A 114 1.73 11.01 -4.92
N ARG A 115 0.63 10.67 -4.24
CA ARG A 115 -0.02 9.35 -4.32
C ARG A 115 -1.35 9.51 -5.05
N MET A 116 -1.62 8.65 -6.03
CA MET A 116 -2.94 8.50 -6.64
C MET A 116 -3.44 7.10 -6.32
N MET A 117 -4.57 7.02 -5.65
CA MET A 117 -5.08 5.76 -5.16
C MET A 117 -6.49 5.51 -5.65
N LEU A 118 -6.75 4.27 -6.05
CA LEU A 118 -8.08 3.74 -6.26
C LEU A 118 -8.22 2.53 -5.32
N PRO A 119 -8.77 2.74 -4.10
CA PRO A 119 -8.76 1.73 -3.04
C PRO A 119 -9.43 0.43 -3.46
N THR A 120 -10.59 0.51 -4.11
CA THR A 120 -11.27 -0.63 -4.71
C THR A 120 -11.79 -0.29 -6.10
N TYR A 121 -11.73 -1.21 -7.05
CA TYR A 121 -12.44 -1.15 -8.31
C TYR A 121 -12.71 -2.55 -8.86
N ARG A 122 -13.82 -2.68 -9.60
CA ARG A 122 -14.21 -3.97 -10.23
C ARG A 122 -13.90 -3.99 -11.71
N GLU A 123 -14.12 -2.85 -12.38
CA GLU A 123 -13.99 -2.72 -13.83
C GLU A 123 -12.68 -2.03 -14.22
N LYS A 124 -11.87 -2.66 -15.10
CA LYS A 124 -10.57 -2.10 -15.54
C LYS A 124 -10.69 -0.75 -16.24
N ILE A 125 -11.88 -0.38 -16.72
CA ILE A 125 -12.12 0.93 -17.36
C ILE A 125 -11.85 2.10 -16.40
N LYS A 126 -11.98 1.88 -15.08
CA LYS A 126 -11.68 2.89 -14.04
C LYS A 126 -10.21 3.31 -13.99
N LEU A 127 -9.31 2.45 -14.46
CA LEU A 127 -7.89 2.80 -14.61
C LEU A 127 -7.65 3.78 -15.75
N ASN A 128 -8.58 3.88 -16.70
CA ASN A 128 -8.53 4.81 -17.84
C ASN A 128 -9.32 6.10 -17.56
N ASP A 129 -9.52 6.46 -16.30
CA ASP A 129 -10.16 7.71 -15.93
C ASP A 129 -9.41 8.91 -16.51
N LEU A 130 -10.14 9.83 -17.15
CA LEU A 130 -9.55 10.97 -17.84
C LEU A 130 -8.83 11.93 -16.88
N THR A 131 -9.41 12.16 -15.69
CA THR A 131 -8.83 13.01 -14.65
C THR A 131 -7.51 12.43 -14.19
N LYS A 132 -7.48 11.12 -13.91
CA LYS A 132 -6.25 10.40 -13.56
C LYS A 132 -5.19 10.49 -14.65
N ALA A 133 -5.56 10.23 -15.91
CA ALA A 133 -4.64 10.26 -17.03
C ALA A 133 -4.01 11.65 -17.26
N ILE A 134 -4.80 12.72 -17.14
CA ILE A 134 -4.30 14.10 -17.28
C ILE A 134 -3.38 14.45 -16.11
N ALA A 135 -3.76 14.07 -14.87
CA ALA A 135 -2.94 14.32 -13.68
C ALA A 135 -1.59 13.58 -13.76
N GLU A 136 -1.60 12.29 -14.12
CA GLU A 136 -0.40 11.48 -14.33
C GLU A 136 0.52 12.10 -15.39
N SER A 137 -0.03 12.47 -16.56
CA SER A 137 0.74 13.14 -17.62
C SER A 137 1.36 14.45 -17.14
N GLY A 138 0.61 15.25 -16.37
CA GLY A 138 1.08 16.50 -15.78
C GLY A 138 2.26 16.30 -14.84
N ILE A 139 2.19 15.29 -13.95
CA ILE A 139 3.29 14.93 -13.05
C ILE A 139 4.50 14.44 -13.84
N MET A 140 4.31 13.54 -14.81
CA MET A 140 5.40 12.95 -15.58
C MET A 140 6.19 14.00 -16.36
N ARG A 141 5.54 15.05 -16.88
CA ARG A 141 6.20 16.20 -17.53
C ARG A 141 7.13 16.98 -16.60
N ILE A 142 6.83 16.97 -15.31
CA ILE A 142 7.62 17.69 -14.30
C ILE A 142 8.75 16.79 -13.77
N LEU A 143 8.51 15.47 -13.65
CA LEU A 143 9.50 14.50 -13.19
C LEU A 143 10.57 14.18 -14.23
N THR A 144 10.17 14.12 -15.50
CA THR A 144 11.06 13.83 -16.61
C THR A 144 11.07 15.06 -17.51
N ASP A 145 12.25 15.68 -17.70
CA ASP A 145 12.45 16.83 -18.60
C ASP A 145 12.02 16.55 -20.06
N ASN A 146 11.63 15.33 -20.39
CA ASN A 146 11.04 14.92 -21.66
C ASN A 146 10.04 13.77 -21.45
N GLU A 147 8.81 13.92 -21.95
CA GLU A 147 7.83 12.82 -22.08
C GLU A 147 8.38 11.59 -22.83
N ALA A 148 9.46 11.76 -23.60
CA ALA A 148 10.11 10.73 -24.40
C ALA A 148 11.25 9.97 -23.70
N LYS A 149 11.59 10.31 -22.44
CA LYS A 149 12.64 9.59 -21.70
C LYS A 149 12.14 8.19 -21.36
N THR A 150 12.79 7.15 -21.90
CA THR A 150 12.45 5.77 -21.57
C THR A 150 12.90 5.45 -20.16
N LEU A 151 11.95 5.28 -19.24
CA LEU A 151 12.23 4.80 -17.89
C LEU A 151 12.56 3.31 -17.92
N THR A 152 13.55 2.89 -17.15
CA THR A 152 13.77 1.48 -16.87
C THR A 152 12.77 1.03 -15.81
N ASN A 153 12.21 -0.16 -15.96
CA ASN A 153 11.27 -0.70 -14.98
C ASN A 153 11.68 -2.06 -14.44
N GLU A 154 11.26 -2.31 -13.21
CA GLU A 154 11.40 -3.58 -12.52
C GLU A 154 10.00 -4.00 -12.07
N VAL A 155 9.61 -5.23 -12.38
CA VAL A 155 8.30 -5.79 -12.01
C VAL A 155 8.51 -6.91 -11.02
N ILE A 156 7.93 -6.77 -9.83
CA ILE A 156 7.93 -7.78 -8.78
C ILE A 156 6.49 -8.26 -8.59
N ARG A 157 6.30 -9.57 -8.64
CA ARG A 157 5.02 -10.22 -8.38
C ARG A 157 5.12 -11.02 -7.08
N LYS A 158 4.20 -10.77 -6.16
CA LYS A 158 4.06 -11.52 -4.92
C LYS A 158 2.64 -12.07 -4.83
N VAL A 159 2.51 -13.28 -4.32
CA VAL A 159 1.23 -13.92 -4.06
C VAL A 159 1.19 -14.28 -2.58
N PHE A 160 0.16 -13.82 -1.90
CA PHE A 160 -0.12 -14.14 -0.49
C PHE A 160 -1.51 -14.74 -0.41
N SER A 161 -1.59 -16.00 0.01
CA SER A 161 -2.83 -16.77 -0.04
C SER A 161 -3.48 -16.73 -1.43
N ASP A 162 -4.66 -16.14 -1.58
CA ASP A 162 -5.43 -15.96 -2.81
C ASP A 162 -5.25 -14.57 -3.45
N GLN A 163 -4.35 -13.73 -2.94
CA GLN A 163 -4.18 -12.35 -3.41
C GLN A 163 -2.87 -12.19 -4.20
N GLU A 164 -2.95 -11.53 -5.37
CA GLU A 164 -1.77 -11.17 -6.18
C GLU A 164 -1.46 -9.67 -6.05
N TYR A 165 -0.20 -9.37 -5.78
CA TYR A 165 0.35 -8.02 -5.73
C TYR A 165 1.40 -7.87 -6.84
N ILE A 166 1.20 -6.89 -7.72
CA ILE A 166 2.11 -6.57 -8.80
C ILE A 166 2.67 -5.18 -8.53
N THR A 167 3.93 -5.11 -8.14
CA THR A 167 4.65 -3.85 -7.94
C THR A 167 5.53 -3.58 -9.15
N THR A 168 5.34 -2.44 -9.80
CA THR A 168 6.25 -1.96 -10.85
C THR A 168 6.98 -0.72 -10.37
N SER A 169 8.31 -0.78 -10.28
CA SER A 169 9.15 0.36 -9.96
C SER A 169 9.76 0.94 -11.24
N TYR A 170 9.66 2.25 -11.42
CA TYR A 170 10.16 2.97 -12.59
C TYR A 170 11.30 3.90 -12.18
N TYR A 171 12.40 3.83 -12.92
CA TYR A 171 13.64 4.53 -12.62
C TYR A 171 14.08 5.44 -13.78
N ASP A 172 14.59 6.63 -13.45
CA ASP A 172 15.36 7.50 -14.35
C ASP A 172 16.85 7.36 -13.99
N GLY A 173 17.57 6.53 -14.73
CA GLY A 173 18.88 6.03 -14.30
C GLY A 173 18.73 5.17 -13.04
N ASP A 174 19.47 5.48 -11.97
CA ASP A 174 19.37 4.78 -10.68
C ASP A 174 18.31 5.39 -9.75
N ARG A 175 17.66 6.48 -10.14
CA ARG A 175 16.70 7.21 -9.30
C ARG A 175 15.30 6.63 -9.47
N LEU A 176 14.70 6.14 -8.39
CA LEU A 176 13.27 5.77 -8.35
C LEU A 176 12.41 7.03 -8.49
N VAL A 177 11.59 7.09 -9.54
CA VAL A 177 10.72 8.24 -9.83
C VAL A 177 9.24 7.91 -9.72
N ARG A 178 8.86 6.65 -9.92
CA ARG A 178 7.47 6.19 -9.76
C ARG A 178 7.44 4.75 -9.28
N ARG A 179 6.45 4.42 -8.46
CA ARG A 179 6.09 3.04 -8.11
C ARG A 179 4.60 2.86 -8.33
N THR A 180 4.22 1.74 -8.94
CA THR A 180 2.82 1.34 -9.09
C THR A 180 2.61 0.04 -8.34
N ILE A 181 1.49 -0.06 -7.63
CA ILE A 181 1.10 -1.25 -6.88
C ILE A 181 -0.32 -1.57 -7.32
N ASP A 182 -0.46 -2.68 -8.04
CA ASP A 182 -1.73 -3.29 -8.36
C ASP A 182 -1.97 -4.44 -7.39
N HIS A 183 -3.13 -4.47 -6.74
CA HIS A 183 -3.55 -5.62 -5.96
C HIS A 183 -4.82 -6.23 -6.56
N GLN A 184 -4.90 -7.55 -6.53
CA GLN A 184 -6.06 -8.31 -6.97
C GLN A 184 -6.45 -9.33 -5.90
N HIS A 185 -7.65 -9.15 -5.35
CA HIS A 185 -8.30 -10.13 -4.48
C HIS A 185 -8.89 -11.23 -5.35
N ASP A 186 -8.53 -12.49 -5.06
CA ASP A 186 -8.89 -13.71 -5.77
C ASP A 186 -8.89 -13.56 -7.32
N PRO A 187 -7.82 -13.99 -8.02
CA PRO A 187 -7.75 -14.01 -9.47
C PRO A 187 -8.96 -14.66 -10.17
N ALA A 188 -9.64 -15.61 -9.52
CA ALA A 188 -10.78 -16.33 -10.04
C ALA A 188 -12.09 -15.53 -9.92
N ASP A 189 -12.28 -14.74 -8.86
CA ASP A 189 -13.57 -14.10 -8.53
C ASP A 189 -13.64 -12.62 -8.96
N LYS A 190 -12.52 -11.97 -9.29
CA LYS A 190 -12.47 -10.54 -9.72
C LYS A 190 -13.21 -9.58 -8.75
N SER A 191 -13.40 -9.97 -7.49
CA SER A 191 -14.34 -9.35 -6.56
C SER A 191 -13.83 -8.07 -5.90
N GLY A 192 -12.50 -7.85 -5.90
CA GLY A 192 -11.87 -6.59 -5.51
C GLY A 192 -10.49 -6.43 -6.14
N ARG A 193 -10.21 -5.24 -6.67
CA ARG A 193 -8.86 -4.82 -7.08
C ARG A 193 -8.62 -3.44 -6.54
N GLY A 194 -7.38 -3.02 -6.49
CA GLY A 194 -7.07 -1.61 -6.29
C GLY A 194 -5.69 -1.29 -6.78
N HIS A 195 -5.45 0.01 -6.83
CA HIS A 195 -4.34 0.56 -7.56
C HIS A 195 -3.76 1.73 -6.77
N LEU A 196 -2.45 1.78 -6.70
CA LEU A 196 -1.72 2.89 -6.11
C LEU A 196 -0.57 3.28 -7.02
N ASP A 197 -0.58 4.52 -7.48
CA ASP A 197 0.55 5.19 -8.12
C ASP A 197 1.23 6.09 -7.08
N ILE A 198 2.55 5.96 -6.90
CA ILE A 198 3.37 6.82 -6.06
C ILE A 198 4.41 7.51 -6.95
N PHE A 199 4.47 8.83 -6.90
CA PHE A 199 5.44 9.66 -7.62
C PHE A 199 6.39 10.30 -6.63
N TYR A 200 7.70 10.17 -6.86
CA TYR A 200 8.73 10.60 -5.91
C TYR A 200 9.48 11.85 -6.37
N PHE A 201 9.60 12.82 -5.48
CA PHE A 201 10.28 14.09 -5.70
C PHE A 201 11.33 14.33 -4.61
N ASP A 202 12.50 14.83 -5.03
CA ASP A 202 13.63 15.08 -4.13
C ASP A 202 13.59 16.49 -3.53
N ASP A 203 12.79 17.40 -4.11
CA ASP A 203 12.68 18.78 -3.67
C ASP A 203 11.22 19.26 -3.60
N PHE A 204 10.96 20.16 -2.64
CA PHE A 204 9.63 20.67 -2.36
C PHE A 204 9.05 21.51 -3.51
N GLU A 205 9.89 22.26 -4.22
CA GLU A 205 9.43 23.21 -5.24
C GLU A 205 8.84 22.44 -6.44
N THR A 206 9.55 21.43 -6.92
CA THR A 206 9.12 20.54 -8.00
C THR A 206 7.88 19.76 -7.59
N ALA A 207 7.87 19.20 -6.37
CA ALA A 207 6.70 18.48 -5.85
C ALA A 207 5.45 19.37 -5.77
N THR A 208 5.60 20.60 -5.29
CA THR A 208 4.47 21.55 -5.16
C THR A 208 3.96 21.99 -6.54
N LYS A 209 4.84 22.18 -7.53
CA LYS A 209 4.44 22.47 -8.92
C LYS A 209 3.62 21.32 -9.49
N ALA A 210 4.07 20.08 -9.32
CA ALA A 210 3.36 18.89 -9.77
C ALA A 210 2.01 18.74 -9.05
N TRP A 211 1.99 18.94 -7.74
CA TRP A 211 0.77 18.89 -6.95
C TRP A 211 -0.26 19.93 -7.39
N LYS A 212 0.17 21.15 -7.70
CA LYS A 212 -0.71 22.20 -8.23
C LYS A 212 -1.41 21.76 -9.52
N THR A 213 -0.69 21.09 -10.42
CA THR A 213 -1.27 20.51 -11.65
C THR A 213 -2.34 19.47 -11.33
N VAL A 214 -2.08 18.56 -10.38
CA VAL A 214 -3.07 17.58 -9.92
C VAL A 214 -4.32 18.29 -9.39
N ARG A 215 -4.15 19.26 -8.48
CA ARG A 215 -5.27 20.02 -7.90
C ARG A 215 -6.10 20.71 -8.96
N GLU A 216 -5.48 21.37 -9.93
CA GLU A 216 -6.18 22.06 -11.01
C GLU A 216 -7.02 21.08 -11.84
N VAL A 217 -6.45 19.93 -12.21
CA VAL A 217 -7.16 18.90 -12.99
C VAL A 217 -8.34 18.32 -12.22
N VAL A 218 -8.14 17.97 -10.95
CA VAL A 218 -9.16 17.32 -10.11
C VAL A 218 -10.29 18.29 -9.73
N THR A 219 -9.99 19.57 -9.53
CA THR A 219 -10.99 20.57 -9.12
C THR A 219 -11.68 21.30 -10.27
N SER A 220 -11.07 21.38 -11.46
CA SER A 220 -11.64 22.08 -12.62
C SER A 220 -12.83 21.37 -13.26
N GLY A 221 -12.96 20.05 -13.06
CA GLY A 221 -14.14 19.27 -13.46
C GLY A 221 -15.41 19.50 -12.62
N ARG A 222 -15.34 20.31 -11.55
CA ARG A 222 -16.46 20.61 -10.63
C ARG A 222 -17.21 21.92 -10.95
N LYS A 223 -17.08 22.49 -12.14
CA LYS A 223 -17.81 23.69 -12.58
C LYS A 223 -19.12 23.36 -13.29
#